data_AF-A0AA90Q1X7-F1
#
_entry.id   AF-A0AA90Q1X7-F1
#
_cell.length_a   1.000
_cell.length_b   1.000
_cell.length_c   1.000
_cell.angle_alpha   90.00
_cell.angle_beta   90.00
_cell.angle_gamma   90.00
#
_symmetry.space_group_name_H-M   'P 1'
#
loop_
_entity.id
_entity.type
_entity.pdbx_description
1 polymer ?
#
loop_
_entity_poly.entity_id
_entity_poly.type
_entity_poly.pdbx_seq_one_letter_code
_entity_poly.pdbx_strand_id
1 'polypeptide(L)'
;MSQPVTSALPSASRNTASQCSRVLRTALASALASACLMGMSLSHAQMAQTSTDQNVPAATARQQAAEIARGDPARWSREDTTPAARLRTLRKEMGAALQEAKGACRALPAAERSACNKEAQANYQKDMAGARAQAAAGG
;
A
#
# COMPACT_ATOMS: atom_id res chain seq x y z
N MET A 1 -46.09 35.62 -7.09
CA MET A 1 -46.92 34.42 -7.33
C MET A 1 -45.96 33.34 -7.82
N SER A 2 -45.30 32.65 -6.90
CA SER A 2 -45.69 31.37 -6.28
C SER A 2 -45.24 30.18 -7.12
N GLN A 3 -44.34 29.40 -6.52
CA GLN A 3 -43.76 28.14 -7.01
C GLN A 3 -44.83 27.05 -7.17
N PRO A 4 -44.46 25.90 -7.77
CA PRO A 4 -44.30 24.75 -6.87
C PRO A 4 -42.97 24.01 -7.03
N VAL A 5 -42.43 23.65 -5.86
CA VAL A 5 -41.39 22.66 -5.59
C VAL A 5 -42.00 21.26 -5.62
N THR A 6 -41.38 20.32 -6.32
CA THR A 6 -41.59 18.89 -6.08
C THR A 6 -40.25 18.20 -5.93
N SER A 7 -39.98 17.80 -4.70
CA SER A 7 -38.87 16.97 -4.25
C SER A 7 -39.08 15.52 -4.68
N ALA A 8 -38.06 14.87 -5.25
CA ALA A 8 -37.99 13.41 -5.36
C ALA A 8 -36.68 12.91 -4.75
N LEU A 9 -36.81 12.14 -3.67
CA LEU A 9 -35.76 11.50 -2.91
C LEU A 9 -35.15 10.30 -3.67
N PRO A 10 -33.89 9.93 -3.35
CA PRO A 10 -33.23 8.76 -3.92
C PRO A 10 -33.76 7.45 -3.33
N SER A 11 -34.09 6.50 -4.22
CA SER A 11 -34.49 5.14 -3.85
C SER A 11 -33.25 4.31 -3.50
N ALA A 12 -33.13 3.96 -2.22
CA ALA A 12 -32.19 2.99 -1.71
C ALA A 12 -32.71 1.57 -1.99
N SER A 13 -32.10 0.85 -2.92
CA SER A 13 -32.39 -0.57 -3.14
C SER A 13 -31.46 -1.44 -2.29
N ARG A 14 -31.99 -1.94 -1.18
CA ARG A 14 -31.38 -2.95 -0.33
C ARG A 14 -31.71 -4.33 -0.92
N ASN A 15 -30.72 -4.96 -1.56
CA ASN A 15 -30.83 -6.36 -1.96
C ASN A 15 -30.42 -7.27 -0.77
N THR A 16 -31.35 -7.41 0.18
CA THR A 16 -31.29 -8.43 1.24
C THR A 16 -32.58 -9.25 1.17
N ALA A 17 -32.58 -10.34 0.40
CA ALA A 17 -33.47 -11.51 0.57
C ALA A 17 -33.43 -12.39 -0.69
N SER A 18 -32.35 -13.14 -0.91
CA SER A 18 -32.39 -14.27 -1.85
C SER A 18 -31.36 -15.33 -1.49
N GLN A 19 -31.32 -15.75 -0.23
CA GLN A 19 -30.44 -16.85 0.21
C GLN A 19 -31.14 -17.88 1.12
N CYS A 20 -32.47 -17.99 1.09
CA CYS A 20 -33.20 -18.88 2.02
C CYS A 20 -33.98 -20.04 1.36
N SER A 21 -33.72 -20.43 0.10
CA SER A 21 -34.60 -21.43 -0.55
C SER A 21 -33.94 -22.42 -1.54
N ARG A 22 -32.61 -22.63 -1.49
CA ARG A 22 -31.94 -23.61 -2.37
C ARG A 22 -31.24 -24.76 -1.64
N VAL A 23 -31.66 -25.09 -0.43
CA VAL A 23 -31.06 -26.18 0.38
C VAL A 23 -31.91 -27.46 0.37
N LEU A 24 -33.06 -27.47 -0.31
CA LEU A 24 -33.91 -28.66 -0.44
C LEU A 24 -34.05 -29.01 -1.92
N ARG A 25 -33.73 -30.26 -2.29
CA ARG A 25 -33.92 -30.93 -3.61
C ARG A 25 -32.67 -31.12 -4.49
N THR A 26 -31.58 -31.64 -3.93
CA THR A 26 -30.66 -32.50 -4.70
C THR A 26 -30.08 -33.57 -3.77
N ALA A 27 -30.98 -34.36 -3.15
CA ALA A 27 -30.62 -35.66 -2.62
C ALA A 27 -30.89 -36.68 -3.74
N LEU A 28 -29.98 -37.63 -3.92
CA LEU A 28 -29.95 -38.72 -4.90
C LEU A 28 -29.41 -38.35 -6.29
N ALA A 29 -28.10 -38.50 -6.46
CA ALA A 29 -27.45 -39.23 -7.57
C ALA A 29 -26.04 -38.69 -7.87
N SER A 30 -25.09 -38.99 -6.99
CA SER A 30 -23.67 -39.11 -7.37
C SER A 30 -22.91 -39.69 -6.18
N ALA A 31 -23.20 -40.95 -5.89
CA ALA A 31 -22.27 -41.79 -5.15
C ALA A 31 -21.11 -42.12 -6.10
N LEU A 32 -19.89 -41.73 -5.72
CA LEU A 32 -18.59 -42.42 -5.91
C LEU A 32 -17.46 -41.38 -5.86
N ALA A 33 -16.50 -41.63 -4.97
CA ALA A 33 -15.26 -40.88 -4.70
C ALA A 33 -15.35 -39.63 -3.80
N SER A 34 -15.54 -39.85 -2.50
CA SER A 34 -14.98 -38.96 -1.46
C SER A 34 -14.38 -39.82 -0.36
N ALA A 35 -13.14 -40.21 -0.59
CA ALA A 35 -12.29 -40.85 0.40
C ALA A 35 -11.12 -39.90 0.69
N CYS A 36 -10.90 -39.65 1.99
CA CYS A 36 -9.88 -38.78 2.58
C CYS A 36 -10.13 -37.28 2.31
N LEU A 37 -10.45 -36.43 3.29
CA LEU A 37 -9.58 -36.05 4.40
C LEU A 37 -10.43 -35.38 5.49
N MET A 38 -10.58 -36.04 6.65
CA MET A 38 -10.78 -35.33 7.90
C MET A 38 -9.60 -35.65 8.82
N GLY A 39 -8.97 -34.61 9.35
CA GLY A 39 -8.03 -34.70 10.47
C GLY A 39 -6.66 -34.09 10.18
N MET A 40 -6.42 -32.86 10.63
CA MET A 40 -5.48 -32.58 11.73
C MET A 40 -5.37 -31.08 12.01
N SER A 41 -5.71 -30.74 13.25
CA SER A 41 -5.48 -29.49 13.96
C SER A 41 -3.96 -29.24 14.17
N LEU A 42 -3.65 -28.03 14.68
CA LEU A 42 -2.46 -27.62 15.45
C LEU A 42 -1.51 -26.62 14.77
N SER A 43 -1.54 -25.41 15.32
CA SER A 43 -0.36 -24.61 15.67
C SER A 43 0.65 -24.35 14.55
N HIS A 44 0.48 -23.23 13.83
CA HIS A 44 1.64 -22.55 13.27
C HIS A 44 2.45 -21.96 14.43
N ALA A 45 3.30 -22.78 15.04
CA ALA A 45 4.47 -22.29 15.74
C ALA A 45 5.30 -21.56 14.69
N GLN A 46 5.22 -20.24 14.72
CA GLN A 46 6.00 -19.34 13.89
C GLN A 46 7.47 -19.59 14.27
N MET A 47 8.16 -20.46 13.53
CA MET A 47 9.60 -20.64 13.71
C MET A 47 10.24 -19.27 13.50
N ALA A 48 11.04 -18.83 14.46
CA ALA A 48 11.83 -17.63 14.32
C ALA A 48 12.65 -17.75 13.04
N GLN A 49 12.39 -16.89 12.05
CA GLN A 49 13.23 -16.84 10.86
C GLN A 49 14.63 -16.41 11.30
N THR A 50 15.59 -17.32 11.19
CA THR A 50 17.00 -16.97 11.31
C THR A 50 17.34 -16.07 10.12
N SER A 51 17.81 -14.85 10.40
CA SER A 51 18.28 -13.92 9.37
C SER A 51 19.26 -14.64 8.42
N THR A 52 19.05 -14.54 7.10
CA THR A 52 19.93 -15.15 6.08
C THR A 52 21.19 -14.32 5.86
N ASP A 53 21.89 -13.98 6.95
CA ASP A 53 23.15 -13.23 6.96
C ASP A 53 24.35 -14.08 6.49
N GLN A 54 24.11 -15.31 6.00
CA GLN A 54 25.15 -16.26 5.58
C GLN A 54 25.95 -15.81 4.34
N ASN A 55 25.58 -14.71 3.70
CA ASN A 55 26.24 -14.18 2.50
C ASN A 55 26.92 -12.82 2.70
N VAL A 56 27.10 -12.35 3.94
CA VAL A 56 27.82 -11.10 4.21
C VAL A 56 29.30 -11.40 4.47
N PRO A 57 30.25 -10.81 3.71
CA PRO A 57 31.68 -10.98 3.98
C PRO A 57 32.03 -10.63 5.42
N ALA A 58 32.92 -11.40 6.05
CA ALA A 58 33.25 -11.23 7.47
C ALA A 58 33.70 -9.81 7.84
N ALA A 59 34.34 -9.09 6.92
CA ALA A 59 34.71 -7.68 7.11
C ALA A 59 33.46 -6.77 7.20
N THR A 60 32.49 -6.96 6.32
CA THR A 60 31.23 -6.22 6.33
C THR A 60 30.41 -6.53 7.57
N ALA A 61 30.36 -7.79 8.01
CA ALA A 61 29.67 -8.19 9.24
C ALA A 61 30.28 -7.50 10.48
N ARG A 62 31.61 -7.41 10.56
CA ARG A 62 32.31 -6.67 11.63
C ARG A 62 32.00 -5.18 11.58
N GLN A 63 31.93 -4.59 10.40
CA GLN A 63 31.55 -3.18 10.23
C GLN A 63 30.11 -2.94 10.67
N GLN A 64 29.16 -3.78 10.26
CA GLN A 64 27.76 -3.70 10.69
C GLN A 64 27.63 -3.82 12.22
N ALA A 65 28.33 -4.78 12.83
CA ALA A 65 28.36 -4.93 14.28
C ALA A 65 28.90 -3.67 14.99
N ALA A 66 29.93 -3.04 14.43
CA ALA A 66 30.48 -1.79 14.96
C ALA A 66 29.53 -0.60 14.82
N GLU A 67 28.79 -0.48 13.71
CA GLU A 67 27.78 0.56 13.53
C GLU A 67 26.55 0.32 14.44
N ILE A 68 26.09 -0.92 14.59
CA ILE A 68 25.02 -1.29 15.53
C ILE A 68 25.43 -0.94 16.97
N ALA A 69 26.67 -1.25 17.36
CA ALA A 69 27.20 -0.90 18.68
C ALA A 69 27.32 0.62 18.90
N ARG A 70 27.54 1.39 17.81
CA ARG A 70 27.54 2.86 17.85
C ARG A 70 26.13 3.43 18.04
N GLY A 71 25.10 2.68 17.64
CA GLY A 71 23.70 3.07 17.69
C GLY A 71 23.32 4.04 16.58
N ASP A 72 22.02 4.31 16.48
CA ASP A 72 21.49 5.19 15.44
C ASP A 72 21.93 6.65 15.64
N PRO A 73 22.23 7.37 14.56
CA PRO A 73 22.49 8.81 14.66
C PRO A 73 21.31 9.53 15.31
N ALA A 74 21.56 10.44 16.25
CA ALA A 74 20.51 11.18 16.97
C ALA A 74 19.51 11.92 16.07
N ARG A 75 19.87 12.19 14.80
CA ARG A 75 18.97 12.79 13.82
C ARG A 75 17.90 11.82 13.28
N TRP A 76 18.15 10.50 13.25
CA TRP A 76 17.22 9.51 12.69
C TRP A 76 15.88 9.47 13.44
N SER A 77 15.91 9.64 14.76
CA SER A 77 14.72 9.65 15.62
C SER A 77 14.14 11.05 15.87
N ARG A 78 14.56 12.07 15.10
CA ARG A 78 14.06 13.44 15.25
C ARG A 78 13.02 13.74 14.19
N GLU A 79 11.76 13.74 14.59
CA GLU A 79 10.64 14.10 13.73
C GLU A 79 10.67 15.58 13.33
N ASP A 80 10.15 15.86 12.14
CA ASP A 80 9.92 17.24 11.70
C ASP A 80 8.64 17.78 12.38
N THR A 81 8.80 18.41 13.54
CA THR A 81 7.66 18.85 14.37
C THR A 81 6.95 20.09 13.82
N THR A 82 7.66 20.94 13.05
CA THR A 82 7.09 22.18 12.52
C THR A 82 6.52 21.99 11.11
N PRO A 83 5.44 22.71 10.72
CA PRO A 83 4.91 22.66 9.36
C PRO A 83 5.95 23.01 8.29
N ALA A 84 6.85 23.96 8.57
CA ALA A 84 7.92 24.33 7.65
C ALA A 84 8.93 23.20 7.45
N ALA A 85 9.27 22.46 8.52
CA ALA A 85 10.14 21.30 8.45
C ALA A 85 9.48 20.16 7.66
N ARG A 86 8.20 19.86 7.93
CA ARG A 86 7.41 18.87 7.19
C ARG A 86 7.32 19.21 5.71
N LEU A 87 7.04 20.47 5.37
CA LEU A 87 6.98 20.91 3.97
C LEU A 87 8.31 20.74 3.23
N ARG A 88 9.42 21.07 3.90
CA ARG A 88 10.75 20.86 3.32
C ARG A 88 11.00 19.37 3.05
N THR A 89 10.58 18.49 3.94
CA THR A 89 10.70 17.04 3.78
C THR A 89 9.80 16.53 2.67
N LEU A 90 8.51 16.87 2.66
CA LEU A 90 7.57 16.51 1.58
C LEU A 90 8.10 16.90 0.19
N ARG A 91 8.71 18.08 0.05
CA ARG A 91 9.32 18.50 -1.22
C ARG A 91 10.47 17.59 -1.68
N LYS A 92 11.28 17.10 -0.74
CA LYS A 92 12.36 16.14 -1.03
C LYS A 92 11.76 14.80 -1.43
N GLU A 93 10.81 14.29 -0.66
CA GLU A 93 10.16 13.00 -0.94
C GLU A 93 9.44 13.01 -2.30
N MET A 94 8.65 14.04 -2.59
CA MET A 94 7.96 14.18 -3.88
C MET A 94 8.94 14.35 -5.05
N GLY A 95 10.07 15.04 -4.83
CA GLY A 95 11.15 15.16 -5.82
C GLY A 95 11.85 13.83 -6.09
N ALA A 96 12.11 13.05 -5.03
CA ALA A 96 12.67 11.70 -5.14
C ALA A 96 11.70 10.76 -5.87
N ALA A 97 10.40 10.80 -5.53
CA ALA A 97 9.35 10.04 -6.20
C ALA A 97 9.27 10.37 -7.70
N LEU A 98 9.36 11.66 -8.08
CA LEU A 98 9.43 12.05 -9.49
C LEU A 98 10.68 11.48 -10.17
N GLN A 99 11.83 11.53 -9.51
CA GLN A 99 13.08 11.01 -10.06
C GLN A 99 13.04 9.50 -10.25
N GLU A 100 12.44 8.77 -9.32
CA GLU A 100 12.19 7.33 -9.40
C GLU A 100 11.23 7.01 -10.55
N ALA A 101 10.09 7.72 -10.64
CA ALA A 101 9.13 7.56 -11.73
C ALA A 101 9.76 7.80 -13.11
N LYS A 102 10.57 8.86 -13.25
CA LYS A 102 11.33 9.12 -14.48
C LYS A 102 12.42 8.06 -14.73
N GLY A 103 12.96 7.45 -13.67
CA GLY A 103 13.78 6.24 -13.72
C GLY A 103 13.04 5.10 -14.39
N ALA A 104 11.86 4.75 -13.87
CA ALA A 104 11.00 3.71 -14.43
C ALA A 104 10.60 4.01 -15.89
N CYS A 105 10.25 5.26 -16.22
CA CYS A 105 9.93 5.64 -17.59
C CYS A 105 11.08 5.41 -18.58
N ARG A 106 12.35 5.42 -18.13
CA ARG A 106 13.49 5.15 -19.03
C ARG A 106 13.59 3.69 -19.45
N ALA A 107 13.04 2.77 -18.66
CA ALA A 107 12.99 1.34 -18.97
C ALA A 107 11.91 0.97 -20.00
N LEU A 108 10.97 1.88 -20.29
CA LEU A 108 9.89 1.64 -21.25
C LEU A 108 10.36 1.77 -22.72
N PRO A 109 9.64 1.12 -23.66
CA PRO A 109 9.85 1.32 -25.10
C PRO A 109 9.78 2.79 -25.51
N ALA A 110 10.57 3.18 -26.50
CA ALA A 110 10.72 4.58 -26.90
C ALA A 110 9.39 5.30 -27.19
N ALA A 111 8.43 4.60 -27.79
CA ALA A 111 7.10 5.12 -28.11
C ALA A 111 6.27 5.49 -26.87
N GLU A 112 6.48 4.80 -25.74
CA GLU A 112 5.72 4.99 -24.49
C GLU A 112 6.38 6.01 -23.54
N ARG A 113 7.70 6.21 -23.67
CA ARG A 113 8.48 7.04 -22.74
C ARG A 113 7.96 8.46 -22.61
N SER A 114 7.50 9.09 -23.70
CA SER A 114 7.00 10.46 -23.61
C SER A 114 5.70 10.57 -22.82
N ALA A 115 4.80 9.61 -22.97
CA ALA A 115 3.54 9.59 -22.23
C ALA A 115 3.81 9.37 -20.74
N CYS A 116 4.64 8.38 -20.40
CA CYS A 116 5.04 8.10 -19.03
C CYS A 116 5.68 9.32 -18.34
N ASN A 117 6.61 10.02 -19.02
CA ASN A 117 7.24 11.21 -18.43
C ASN A 117 6.25 12.35 -18.18
N LYS A 118 5.24 12.51 -19.04
CA LYS A 118 4.17 13.51 -18.84
C LYS A 118 3.32 13.15 -17.63
N GLU A 119 2.97 11.89 -17.49
CA GLU A 119 2.19 11.39 -16.33
C GLU A 119 2.97 11.57 -15.02
N ALA A 120 4.24 11.16 -14.97
CA ALA A 120 5.09 11.37 -13.81
C ALA A 120 5.17 12.85 -13.40
N GLN A 121 5.32 13.74 -14.39
CA GLN A 121 5.36 15.18 -14.15
C GLN A 121 4.02 15.73 -13.67
N ALA A 122 2.90 15.26 -14.20
CA ALA A 122 1.55 15.65 -13.79
C ALA A 122 1.26 15.22 -12.35
N ASN A 123 1.65 13.99 -11.98
CA ASN A 123 1.51 13.47 -10.62
C ASN A 123 2.32 14.32 -9.63
N TYR A 124 3.58 14.62 -9.94
CA TYR A 124 4.39 15.53 -9.13
C TYR A 124 3.73 16.91 -8.94
N GLN A 125 3.17 17.50 -9.99
CA GLN A 125 2.49 18.80 -9.88
C GLN A 125 1.24 18.73 -9.00
N LYS A 126 0.45 17.67 -9.14
CA LYS A 126 -0.72 17.40 -8.31
C LYS A 126 -0.33 17.25 -6.83
N ASP A 127 0.71 16.47 -6.55
CA ASP A 127 1.20 16.24 -5.20
C ASP A 127 1.70 17.54 -4.55
N MET A 128 2.48 18.31 -5.31
CA MET A 128 3.00 19.61 -4.87
C MET A 128 1.92 20.66 -4.61
N ALA A 129 0.78 20.60 -5.31
CA ALA A 129 -0.35 21.49 -5.06
C ALA A 129 -0.93 21.31 -3.64
N GLY A 130 -0.94 20.07 -3.14
CA GLY A 130 -1.41 19.74 -1.78
C GLY A 130 -0.34 19.84 -0.68
N ALA A 131 0.94 19.95 -1.03
CA ALA A 131 2.05 19.78 -0.09
C ALA A 131 2.01 20.73 1.12
N ARG A 132 1.58 21.99 0.94
CA ARG A 132 1.47 22.95 2.05
C ARG A 132 0.37 22.56 3.04
N ALA A 133 -0.78 22.11 2.53
CA ALA A 133 -1.89 21.68 3.38
C ALA A 133 -1.53 20.41 4.16
N GLN A 134 -0.92 19.43 3.49
CA GLN A 134 -0.42 18.20 4.13
C GLN A 134 0.63 18.53 5.20
N ALA A 135 1.57 19.42 4.88
CA ALA A 135 2.59 19.86 5.82
C ALA A 135 2.01 20.57 7.05
N ALA A 136 0.91 21.30 6.91
CA ALA A 136 0.23 21.93 8.04
C ALA A 136 -0.52 20.91 8.90
N ALA A 137 -1.19 19.93 8.26
CA ALA A 137 -2.07 18.96 8.90
C ALA A 137 -1.37 17.96 9.82
N GLY A 138 -0.08 17.65 9.62
CA GLY A 138 0.64 16.74 10.50
C GLY A 138 1.63 15.80 9.82
N GLY A 139 1.51 15.61 8.50
CA GLY A 139 2.07 14.43 7.85
C GLY A 139 1.18 13.22 8.08
#